data_AF-A0A1M5RHR1-F1
#
_entry.id   AF-A0A1M5RHR1-F1
#
_cell.length_a   1.000
_cell.length_b   1.000
_cell.length_c   1.000
_cell.angle_alpha   90.00
_cell.angle_beta   90.00
_cell.angle_gamma   90.00
#
_symmetry.space_group_name_H-M   'P 1'
#
loop_
_entity.id
_entity.type
_entity.pdbx_description
1 polymer ?
#
loop_
_entity_poly.entity_id
_entity_poly.type
_entity_poly.pdbx_seq_one_letter_code
_entity_poly.pdbx_strand_id
1 'polypeptide(L)'
;MKIIFYFILFFTNFLHAQIMADVEDDSSDGRTLTQVEFKRAIILYDKYVASEDFIEMKNKIEKLSSIANENNKLREFVFYEENINNQKIENWVNKNIPKENNGEATKLLSRIVVLNNKINIDNAEIINILKYKASFNQCQEIMNPELRDR
;
A
#
# COMPACT_ATOMS: atom_id res chain seq x y z
N MET A 1 18.24 9.75 -0.98
CA MET A 1 18.03 8.47 -0.26
C MET A 1 16.79 8.51 0.64
N LYS A 2 15.58 8.70 0.10
CA LYS A 2 14.31 8.59 0.86
C LYS A 2 13.26 7.69 0.20
N ILE A 3 13.52 7.26 -1.05
CA ILE A 3 12.66 6.35 -1.81
C ILE A 3 12.88 4.88 -1.39
N ILE A 4 14.08 4.54 -0.89
CA ILE A 4 14.45 3.20 -0.39
C ILE A 4 13.66 2.82 0.89
N PHE A 5 13.18 3.78 1.67
CA PHE A 5 12.41 3.49 2.89
C PHE A 5 10.94 3.11 2.60
N TYR A 6 10.39 3.49 1.44
CA TYR A 6 9.07 3.02 1.00
C TYR A 6 9.12 1.55 0.55
N PHE A 7 10.30 1.08 0.10
CA PHE A 7 10.58 -0.32 -0.20
C PHE A 7 10.40 -1.21 1.04
N ILE A 8 10.94 -0.82 2.20
CA ILE A 8 10.98 -1.70 3.39
C ILE A 8 9.61 -1.87 4.09
N LEU A 9 8.68 -0.91 3.96
CA LEU A 9 7.38 -0.96 4.64
C LEU A 9 6.29 -1.74 3.88
N PHE A 10 6.45 -1.96 2.57
CA PHE A 10 5.66 -2.96 1.85
C PHE A 10 6.14 -4.38 2.19
N PHE A 11 7.42 -4.52 2.56
CA PHE A 11 8.03 -5.79 2.94
C PHE A 11 7.62 -6.28 4.32
N THR A 12 7.10 -5.46 5.22
CA THR A 12 6.59 -5.99 6.49
C THR A 12 5.26 -6.74 6.31
N ASN A 13 4.47 -6.42 5.27
CA ASN A 13 3.39 -7.31 4.80
C ASN A 13 3.93 -8.58 4.14
N PHE A 14 5.12 -8.51 3.54
CA PHE A 14 5.76 -9.65 2.88
C PHE A 14 6.37 -10.60 3.92
N LEU A 15 7.03 -10.06 4.95
CA LEU A 15 7.68 -10.81 6.01
C LEU A 15 6.66 -11.37 7.00
N HIS A 16 5.61 -10.65 7.43
CA HIS A 16 4.60 -11.26 8.32
C HIS A 16 3.66 -12.25 7.61
N ALA A 17 3.41 -12.08 6.30
CA ALA A 17 2.69 -13.09 5.51
C ALA A 17 3.57 -14.29 5.10
N GLN A 18 4.90 -14.13 5.00
CA GLN A 18 5.86 -15.23 4.85
C GLN A 18 6.23 -15.91 6.18
N ILE A 19 6.26 -15.20 7.31
CA ILE A 19 6.65 -15.78 8.62
C ILE A 19 5.63 -16.83 9.13
N MET A 20 4.38 -16.76 8.69
CA MET A 20 3.38 -17.80 9.03
C MET A 20 3.24 -18.91 7.97
N ALA A 21 3.98 -18.84 6.87
CA ALA A 21 4.07 -19.87 5.86
C ALA A 21 5.55 -20.06 5.46
N ASP A 22 6.28 -20.83 6.27
CA ASP A 22 7.60 -21.40 5.99
C ASP A 22 8.69 -20.42 5.52
N VAL A 23 9.37 -19.79 6.48
CA VAL A 23 10.74 -19.26 6.32
C VAL A 23 11.74 -20.41 6.52
N GLU A 24 11.52 -21.50 5.81
CA GLU A 24 12.52 -22.54 5.58
C GLU A 24 12.56 -22.76 4.06
N ASP A 25 13.55 -22.12 3.43
CA ASP A 25 13.97 -22.29 2.03
C ASP A 25 13.34 -21.33 0.99
N ASP A 26 14.01 -20.19 0.77
CA ASP A 26 13.83 -19.27 -0.38
C ASP A 26 14.06 -19.96 -1.76
N SER A 27 14.36 -21.26 -1.78
CA SER A 27 14.49 -22.09 -2.98
C SER A 27 13.14 -22.51 -3.58
N SER A 28 12.01 -22.30 -2.89
CA SER A 28 10.69 -22.78 -3.32
C SER A 28 9.56 -21.74 -3.31
N ASP A 29 9.82 -20.46 -3.61
CA ASP A 29 8.73 -19.58 -4.06
C ASP A 29 8.28 -20.05 -5.45
N GLY A 30 7.43 -21.09 -5.49
CA GLY A 30 6.92 -21.69 -6.72
C GLY A 30 5.98 -20.78 -7.51
N ARG A 31 5.68 -19.59 -6.99
CA ARG A 31 4.91 -18.56 -7.70
C ARG A 31 5.83 -17.91 -8.71
N THR A 32 5.51 -18.04 -9.99
CA THR A 32 6.22 -17.35 -11.06
C THR A 32 5.24 -17.10 -12.19
N LEU A 33 5.09 -15.84 -12.57
CA LEU A 33 4.32 -15.45 -13.73
C LEU A 33 5.04 -15.89 -15.00
N THR A 34 4.28 -16.36 -15.99
CA THR A 34 4.79 -16.47 -17.36
C THR A 34 5.21 -15.09 -17.88
N GLN A 35 6.07 -15.04 -18.89
CA GLN A 35 6.51 -13.77 -19.48
C GLN A 35 5.33 -12.90 -19.97
N VAL A 36 4.25 -13.52 -20.45
CA VAL A 36 3.04 -12.81 -20.90
C VAL A 36 2.29 -12.21 -19.71
N GLU A 37 2.08 -12.98 -18.64
CA GLU A 37 1.44 -12.50 -17.41
C GLU A 37 2.25 -11.40 -16.73
N PHE A 38 3.58 -11.54 -16.72
CA PHE A 38 4.49 -10.55 -16.17
C PHE A 38 4.40 -9.20 -16.91
N LYS A 39 4.45 -9.22 -18.25
CA LYS A 39 4.24 -8.00 -19.07
C LYS A 39 2.87 -7.38 -18.83
N ARG A 40 1.82 -8.19 -18.69
CA ARG A 40 0.48 -7.70 -18.37
C ARG A 40 0.43 -7.08 -16.98
N ALA A 41 1.07 -7.68 -15.99
CA ALA A 41 1.12 -7.17 -14.63
C ALA A 41 1.80 -5.79 -14.56
N ILE A 42 2.90 -5.59 -15.31
CA ILE A 42 3.53 -4.28 -15.48
C ILE A 42 2.54 -3.24 -15.99
N ILE A 43 1.81 -3.53 -17.08
CA ILE A 43 0.82 -2.60 -17.66
C ILE A 43 -0.29 -2.27 -16.66
N LEU A 44 -0.79 -3.28 -15.93
CA LEU A 44 -1.82 -3.08 -14.92
C LEU A 44 -1.32 -2.23 -13.75
N TYR A 45 -0.09 -2.47 -13.29
CA TYR A 45 0.52 -1.67 -12.22
C TYR A 45 0.75 -0.22 -12.65
N ASP A 46 1.24 0.00 -13.87
CA ASP A 46 1.47 1.35 -14.40
C ASP A 46 0.15 2.13 -14.52
N LYS A 47 -0.95 1.48 -14.94
CA LYS A 47 -2.29 2.07 -14.92
C LYS A 47 -2.77 2.39 -13.52
N TYR A 48 -2.53 1.49 -12.57
CA TYR A 48 -2.89 1.68 -11.16
C TYR A 48 -2.22 2.92 -10.57
N VAL A 49 -0.89 3.07 -10.72
CA VAL A 49 -0.15 4.22 -10.14
C VAL A 49 -0.40 5.54 -10.86
N ALA A 50 -0.82 5.49 -12.13
CA ALA A 50 -1.18 6.68 -12.92
C ALA A 50 -2.65 7.12 -12.70
N SER A 51 -3.46 6.35 -11.97
CA SER A 51 -4.88 6.68 -11.76
C SER A 51 -5.05 7.95 -10.91
N GLU A 52 -6.06 8.75 -11.25
CA GLU A 52 -6.38 9.99 -10.51
C GLU A 52 -6.69 9.72 -9.04
N ASP A 53 -7.45 8.66 -8.75
CA ASP A 53 -7.79 8.28 -7.38
C ASP A 53 -6.54 7.94 -6.55
N PHE A 54 -5.56 7.24 -7.14
CA PHE A 54 -4.30 6.91 -6.45
C PHE A 54 -3.44 8.15 -6.19
N ILE A 55 -3.32 9.03 -7.19
CA ILE A 55 -2.60 10.31 -7.07
C ILE A 55 -3.26 11.18 -6.00
N GLU A 56 -4.59 11.29 -6.00
CA GLU A 56 -5.35 12.03 -4.98
C GLU A 56 -5.11 11.44 -3.58
N MET A 57 -5.20 10.12 -3.43
CA MET A 57 -4.98 9.44 -2.15
C MET A 57 -3.57 9.73 -1.61
N LYS A 58 -2.55 9.63 -2.46
CA LYS A 58 -1.15 9.92 -2.09
C LYS A 58 -0.99 11.34 -1.57
N ASN A 59 -1.51 12.33 -2.31
CA ASN A 59 -1.43 13.73 -1.91
C ASN A 59 -2.12 13.99 -0.55
N LYS A 60 -3.24 13.31 -0.29
CA LYS A 60 -3.94 13.43 1.01
C LYS A 60 -3.19 12.75 2.14
N ILE A 61 -2.57 11.59 1.91
CA ILE A 61 -1.72 10.92 2.89
C ILE A 61 -0.54 11.80 3.27
N GLU A 62 0.11 12.43 2.29
CA GLU A 62 1.22 13.37 2.52
C GLU A 62 0.78 14.56 3.38
N LYS A 63 -0.37 15.17 3.04
CA LYS A 63 -0.94 16.28 3.82
C LYS A 63 -1.33 15.86 5.24
N LEU A 64 -1.94 14.69 5.41
CA LEU A 64 -2.30 14.20 6.75
C LEU A 64 -1.06 13.89 7.58
N SER A 65 -0.01 13.36 6.95
CA SER A 65 1.27 13.08 7.61
C SER A 65 1.97 14.36 8.09
N SER A 66 1.84 15.48 7.37
CA SER A 66 2.46 16.75 7.77
C SER A 66 1.81 17.42 8.99
N ILE A 67 0.57 17.04 9.33
CA ILE A 67 -0.15 17.58 10.49
C ILE A 67 -0.28 16.57 11.64
N ALA A 68 0.27 15.37 11.47
CA ALA A 68 0.19 14.30 12.44
C ALA A 68 1.43 14.26 13.34
N ASN A 69 1.28 13.72 14.55
CA ASN A 69 2.36 13.54 15.50
C ASN A 69 3.42 12.56 14.94
N GLU A 70 4.69 12.68 15.35
CA GLU A 70 5.85 11.94 14.76
C GLU A 70 5.69 10.40 14.74
N ASN A 71 4.83 9.82 15.59
CA ASN A 71 4.61 8.37 15.70
C ASN A 71 3.15 7.95 15.43
N ASN A 72 2.46 8.67 14.55
CA ASN A 72 1.01 8.52 14.32
C ASN A 72 0.53 7.16 13.76
N LYS A 73 1.43 6.32 13.22
CA LYS A 73 1.08 5.02 12.62
C LYS A 73 -0.03 5.10 11.56
N LEU A 74 -0.12 6.20 10.79
CA LEU A 74 -1.16 6.42 9.78
C LEU A 74 -1.28 5.28 8.78
N ARG A 75 -0.15 4.72 8.35
CA ARG A 75 -0.14 3.59 7.41
C ARG A 75 -0.77 2.34 7.99
N GLU A 76 -0.47 2.03 9.25
CA GLU A 76 -1.05 0.85 9.89
C GLU A 76 -2.57 0.98 9.95
N PHE A 77 -3.05 2.17 10.31
CA PHE A 77 -4.47 2.46 10.33
C PHE A 77 -5.12 2.36 8.94
N VAL A 78 -4.54 2.95 7.90
CA VAL A 78 -5.18 3.00 6.57
C VAL A 78 -5.16 1.64 5.87
N PHE A 79 -4.10 0.84 6.04
CA PHE A 79 -3.88 -0.38 5.24
C PHE A 79 -4.13 -1.68 6.01
N TYR A 80 -4.09 -1.69 7.34
CA TYR A 80 -4.20 -2.93 8.14
C TYR A 80 -5.40 -2.94 9.09
N GLU A 81 -5.97 -1.79 9.42
CA GLU A 81 -7.17 -1.76 10.25
C GLU A 81 -8.36 -2.26 9.43
N GLU A 82 -8.99 -3.33 9.88
CA GLU A 82 -10.19 -3.86 9.26
C GLU A 82 -11.42 -3.04 9.66
N ASN A 83 -12.39 -2.94 8.74
CA ASN A 83 -13.70 -2.32 8.99
C ASN A 83 -13.59 -0.88 9.54
N ILE A 84 -12.74 -0.06 8.91
CA ILE A 84 -12.57 1.35 9.28
C ILE A 84 -13.91 2.08 9.14
N ASN A 85 -14.39 2.62 10.25
CA ASN A 85 -15.63 3.39 10.34
C ASN A 85 -15.38 4.77 10.95
N ASN A 86 -16.40 5.61 11.00
CA ASN A 86 -16.29 6.98 11.52
C ASN A 86 -15.75 7.03 12.96
N GLN A 87 -16.18 6.11 13.82
CA GLN A 87 -15.71 6.05 15.21
C GLN A 87 -14.21 5.73 15.29
N LYS A 88 -13.72 4.77 14.50
CA LYS A 88 -12.29 4.44 14.43
C LYS A 88 -11.46 5.60 13.89
N ILE A 89 -11.98 6.31 12.88
CA ILE A 89 -11.36 7.52 12.32
C ILE A 89 -11.23 8.59 13.39
N GLU A 90 -12.33 8.91 14.10
CA GLU A 90 -12.32 9.91 15.16
C GLU A 90 -11.36 9.55 16.30
N ASN A 91 -11.37 8.29 16.72
CA ASN A 91 -10.45 7.79 17.75
C ASN A 91 -8.98 7.93 17.32
N TRP A 92 -8.67 7.57 16.07
CA TRP A 92 -7.32 7.70 15.55
C TRP A 92 -6.90 9.17 15.46
N VAL A 93 -7.78 10.05 14.95
CA VAL A 93 -7.50 11.49 14.84
C VAL A 93 -7.26 12.11 16.21
N ASN A 94 -8.14 11.87 17.18
CA ASN A 94 -8.00 12.41 18.54
C ASN A 94 -6.71 11.98 19.24
N LYS A 95 -6.18 10.80 18.90
CA LYS A 95 -4.93 10.27 19.48
C LYS A 95 -3.68 10.81 18.77
N ASN A 96 -3.75 11.05 17.47
CA ASN A 96 -2.55 11.21 16.64
C ASN A 96 -2.41 12.61 16.00
N ILE A 97 -3.41 13.47 16.15
CA ILE A 97 -3.46 14.81 15.55
C ILE A 97 -3.65 15.87 16.64
N PRO A 98 -2.98 17.04 16.54
CA PRO A 98 -3.26 18.20 17.39
C PRO A 98 -4.72 18.68 17.27
N LYS A 99 -5.33 19.05 18.40
CA LYS A 99 -6.78 19.30 18.51
C LYS A 99 -7.29 20.34 17.51
N GLU A 100 -6.49 21.37 17.22
CA GLU A 100 -6.75 22.43 16.25
C GLU A 100 -6.93 21.92 14.81
N ASN A 101 -6.32 20.77 14.48
CA ASN A 101 -6.35 20.17 13.14
C ASN A 101 -7.32 18.99 13.03
N ASN A 102 -7.99 18.57 14.13
CA ASN A 102 -8.85 17.39 14.13
C ASN A 102 -9.94 17.44 13.05
N GLY A 103 -10.58 18.59 12.87
CA GLY A 103 -11.66 18.74 11.86
C GLY A 103 -11.17 18.52 10.43
N GLU A 104 -9.97 19.01 10.09
CA GLU A 104 -9.36 18.80 8.78
C GLU A 104 -8.86 17.36 8.64
N ALA A 105 -8.21 16.82 9.67
CA ALA A 105 -7.68 15.46 9.67
C ALA A 105 -8.78 14.41 9.51
N THR A 106 -9.92 14.56 10.18
CA THR A 106 -11.07 13.66 9.99
C THR A 106 -11.56 13.68 8.55
N LYS A 107 -11.69 14.87 7.92
CA LYS A 107 -12.09 14.97 6.50
C LYS A 107 -11.08 14.30 5.57
N LEU A 108 -9.79 14.53 5.80
CA LEU A 108 -8.72 13.91 5.00
C LEU A 108 -8.73 12.39 5.16
N LEU A 109 -8.78 11.89 6.39
CA LEU A 109 -8.72 10.46 6.68
C LEU A 109 -9.95 9.72 6.15
N SER A 110 -11.16 10.29 6.30
CA SER A 110 -12.37 9.73 5.70
C SER A 110 -12.27 9.63 4.18
N ARG A 111 -11.73 10.66 3.51
CA ARG A 111 -11.53 10.61 2.05
C ARG A 111 -10.46 9.60 1.65
N ILE A 112 -9.38 9.47 2.41
CA ILE A 112 -8.33 8.45 2.19
C ILE A 112 -8.94 7.05 2.27
N VAL A 113 -9.76 6.76 3.30
CA VAL A 113 -10.40 5.45 3.47
C VAL A 113 -11.34 5.12 2.30
N VAL A 114 -12.14 6.09 1.86
CA VAL A 114 -13.03 5.92 0.69
C VAL A 114 -12.22 5.64 -0.59
N LEU A 115 -11.17 6.43 -0.85
CA LEU A 115 -10.30 6.23 -2.01
C LEU A 115 -9.61 4.87 -1.96
N ASN A 116 -9.06 4.47 -0.82
CA ASN A 116 -8.38 3.19 -0.64
C ASN A 116 -9.33 2.01 -0.95
N ASN A 117 -10.56 2.04 -0.44
CA ASN A 117 -11.56 1.01 -0.72
C ASN A 117 -11.90 0.92 -2.21
N LYS A 118 -12.13 2.07 -2.85
CA LYS A 118 -12.40 2.12 -4.30
C LYS A 118 -11.22 1.58 -5.11
N ILE A 119 -10.01 2.06 -4.82
CA ILE A 119 -8.78 1.62 -5.47
C ILE A 119 -8.59 0.11 -5.34
N ASN A 120 -8.82 -0.46 -4.16
CA ASN A 120 -8.67 -1.89 -3.92
C ASN A 120 -9.66 -2.72 -4.73
N ILE A 121 -10.88 -2.22 -4.95
CA ILE A 121 -11.88 -2.87 -5.81
C ILE A 121 -11.47 -2.75 -7.28
N ASP A 122 -11.19 -1.54 -7.75
CA ASP A 122 -10.89 -1.24 -9.16
C ASP A 122 -9.60 -1.93 -9.63
N ASN A 123 -8.66 -2.16 -8.71
CA ASN A 123 -7.33 -2.72 -9.00
C ASN A 123 -7.14 -4.12 -8.36
N ALA A 124 -8.24 -4.82 -8.03
CA ALA A 124 -8.18 -6.12 -7.37
C ALA A 124 -7.33 -7.15 -8.15
N GLU A 125 -7.32 -7.09 -9.49
CA GLU A 125 -6.50 -7.98 -10.32
C GLU A 125 -5.01 -7.83 -10.04
N ILE A 126 -4.47 -6.60 -10.11
CA ILE A 126 -3.03 -6.39 -9.89
C ILE A 126 -2.64 -6.63 -8.43
N ILE A 127 -3.52 -6.30 -7.48
CA ILE A 127 -3.31 -6.62 -6.06
C ILE A 127 -3.21 -8.13 -5.85
N ASN A 128 -4.09 -8.92 -6.46
CA ASN A 128 -4.05 -10.38 -6.36
C ASN A 128 -2.82 -10.99 -7.04
N ILE A 129 -2.38 -10.42 -8.17
CA ILE A 129 -1.14 -10.85 -8.84
C ILE A 129 0.05 -10.65 -7.90
N LEU A 130 0.21 -9.43 -7.36
CA LEU A 130 1.33 -9.08 -6.47
C LEU A 130 1.30 -9.87 -5.16
N LYS A 131 0.12 -10.25 -4.66
CA LYS A 131 -0.01 -10.95 -3.38
C LYS A 131 0.14 -12.48 -3.50
N TYR A 132 -0.37 -13.07 -4.57
CA TYR A 132 -0.56 -14.53 -4.64
C TYR A 132 0.07 -15.23 -5.85
N LYS A 133 0.48 -14.49 -6.89
CA LYS A 133 0.88 -15.12 -8.18
C LYS A 133 2.32 -14.82 -8.60
N ALA A 134 2.84 -13.65 -8.28
CA ALA A 134 4.21 -13.26 -8.61
C ALA A 134 5.18 -13.67 -7.51
N SER A 135 6.39 -14.08 -7.92
CA SER A 135 7.51 -14.19 -6.98
C SER A 135 7.88 -12.82 -6.44
N PHE A 136 8.62 -12.82 -5.33
CA PHE A 136 9.18 -11.60 -4.77
C PHE A 136 9.97 -10.76 -5.80
N ASN A 137 10.87 -11.37 -6.56
CA ASN A 137 11.67 -10.66 -7.58
C ASN A 137 10.79 -10.05 -8.67
N GLN A 138 9.80 -10.80 -9.17
CA GLN A 138 8.86 -10.29 -10.16
C GLN A 138 8.02 -9.14 -9.61
N CYS A 139 7.62 -9.18 -8.34
CA CYS A 139 6.97 -8.04 -7.69
C CYS A 139 7.86 -6.80 -7.69
N GLN A 140 9.16 -6.95 -7.37
CA GLN A 140 10.10 -5.83 -7.41
C GLN A 140 10.23 -5.23 -8.81
N GLU A 141 10.32 -6.06 -9.84
CA GLU A 141 10.41 -5.60 -11.23
C GLU A 141 9.11 -4.95 -11.71
N ILE A 142 7.94 -5.52 -11.36
CA ILE A 142 6.63 -4.91 -11.66
C ILE A 142 6.54 -3.51 -11.03
N MET A 143 6.99 -3.36 -9.78
CA MET A 143 6.85 -2.12 -9.03
C MET A 143 7.94 -1.07 -9.34
N ASN A 144 9.09 -1.47 -9.90
CA ASN A 144 10.21 -0.58 -10.16
C ASN A 144 10.63 -0.60 -11.65
N PRO A 145 10.35 0.47 -12.42
CA PRO A 145 10.76 0.58 -13.81
C PRO A 145 12.25 0.31 -14.07
N GLU A 146 13.14 0.71 -13.14
CA GLU A 146 14.59 0.54 -13.30
C GLU A 146 15.06 -0.92 -13.27
N LEU A 147 14.21 -1.83 -12.81
CA LEU A 147 14.51 -3.27 -12.73
C LEU A 147 13.97 -4.06 -13.93
N ARG A 148 13.11 -3.47 -14.77
CA ARG A 148 12.39 -4.16 -15.86
C ARG A 148 13.25 -4.50 -17.08
N ASP A 149 14.40 -3.85 -17.22
CA ASP A 149 15.31 -3.97 -18.38
C ASP A 149 16.55 -4.85 -18.10
N ARG A 150 16.58 -5.56 -16.96
CA ARG A 150 17.67 -6.46 -16.56
C ARG A 150 17.43 -7.89 -17.02
#